data_AF-A0A6A5FPV3-F1
#
_entry.id   AF-A0A6A5FPV3-F1
#
_cell.length_a   1.000
_cell.length_b   1.000
_cell.length_c   1.000
_cell.angle_alpha   90.00
_cell.angle_beta   90.00
_cell.angle_gamma   90.00
#
_symmetry.space_group_name_H-M   'P 1'
#
loop_
_entity.id
_entity.type
_entity.pdbx_description
1 polymer ?
#
loop_
_entity_poly.entity_id
_entity_poly.type
_entity_poly.pdbx_seq_one_letter_code
_entity_poly.pdbx_strand_id
1 'polypeptide(L)'
;MKYPTWVCFSWSLLTVAVIPVSLGEMYTSLLNVKQAISVERKLIDYLRIYIDHEFERLEDIKRFYAKVSDLHTELYKGPATAMANPLVAFTLIKRLHSEWLNVVYSNEALENTQALRSSYEEEEADLPKLEDLQGAAKGLMRLQDVYALQVASLVRGCFQRVTKGKPIDIYLPAVSVPLSGDDCFLVGKLSSKIKVAIQ
;
A
#
# COMPACT_ATOMS: atom_id res chain seq x y z
N MET A 1 40.69 45.36 -31.00
CA MET A 1 40.13 44.42 -30.00
C MET A 1 38.61 44.47 -30.10
N LYS A 2 37.98 43.47 -30.74
CA LYS A 2 36.52 43.28 -30.74
C LYS A 2 36.27 41.80 -30.48
N TYR A 3 35.88 41.45 -29.26
CA TYR A 3 35.49 40.08 -28.89
C TYR A 3 34.11 39.77 -29.50
N PRO A 4 33.86 38.53 -29.96
CA PRO A 4 32.69 38.24 -30.77
C PRO A 4 31.44 38.15 -29.89
N THR A 5 30.48 39.02 -30.15
CA THR A 5 29.15 39.08 -29.52
C THR A 5 28.29 37.83 -29.78
N TRP A 6 28.70 36.97 -30.72
CA TRP A 6 28.01 35.73 -31.08
C TRP A 6 28.07 34.65 -30.00
N VAL A 7 29.15 34.64 -29.19
CA VAL A 7 29.32 33.65 -28.11
C VAL A 7 28.32 33.88 -26.98
N CYS A 8 28.02 35.14 -26.64
CA CYS A 8 27.03 35.49 -25.62
C CYS A 8 25.59 35.13 -26.03
N PHE A 9 25.24 35.28 -27.31
CA PHE A 9 23.93 34.86 -27.83
C PHE A 9 23.76 33.34 -27.83
N SER A 10 24.82 32.58 -28.14
CA SER A 10 24.78 31.12 -28.05
C SER A 10 24.66 30.64 -26.61
N TRP A 11 25.33 31.30 -25.67
CA TRP A 11 25.30 30.98 -24.25
C TRP A 11 23.96 31.34 -23.61
N SER A 12 23.37 32.49 -23.97
CA SER A 12 22.05 32.89 -23.47
C SER A 12 20.94 31.97 -23.99
N LEU A 13 20.99 31.55 -25.26
CA LEU A 13 20.03 30.59 -25.83
C LEU A 13 20.11 29.22 -25.16
N LEU A 14 21.32 28.75 -24.82
CA LEU A 14 21.52 27.48 -24.12
C LEU A 14 20.99 27.53 -22.68
N THR A 15 21.14 28.67 -21.98
CA THR A 15 20.59 28.82 -20.62
C THR A 15 19.06 28.87 -20.60
N VAL A 16 18.42 29.45 -21.61
CA VAL A 16 16.95 29.54 -21.68
C VAL A 16 16.29 28.18 -21.98
N ALA A 17 16.95 27.28 -22.72
CA ALA A 17 16.41 25.95 -23.01
C ALA A 17 16.47 24.98 -21.81
N VAL A 18 17.38 25.18 -20.85
CA VAL A 18 17.58 24.28 -19.70
C VAL A 18 16.61 24.59 -18.54
N ILE A 19 16.19 25.84 -18.38
CA ILE A 19 15.27 26.27 -17.31
C ILE A 19 13.86 25.63 -17.40
N PRO A 20 13.18 25.54 -18.57
CA PRO A 20 11.81 25.02 -18.63
C PRO A 20 11.69 23.51 -18.35
N VAL A 21 12.75 22.73 -18.61
CA VAL A 21 12.73 21.26 -18.42
C VAL A 21 12.65 20.90 -16.94
N SER A 22 13.45 21.55 -16.09
CA SER A 22 13.54 21.22 -14.66
C SER A 22 12.26 21.57 -13.86
N LEU A 23 11.58 22.65 -14.23
CA LEU A 23 10.32 23.04 -13.60
C LEU A 23 9.18 22.10 -14.01
N GLY A 24 9.14 21.69 -15.28
CA GLY A 24 8.14 20.73 -15.77
C GLY A 24 8.14 19.41 -15.00
N GLU A 25 9.33 18.84 -14.74
CA GLU A 25 9.47 17.58 -13.99
C GLU A 25 8.97 17.68 -12.53
N MET A 26 9.14 18.83 -11.87
CA MET A 26 8.64 19.04 -10.51
C MET A 26 7.12 19.12 -10.47
N TYR A 27 6.50 19.84 -11.43
CA TYR A 27 5.05 19.93 -11.52
C TYR A 27 4.42 18.57 -11.85
N THR A 28 5.02 17.79 -12.75
CA THR A 28 4.61 16.41 -13.04
C THR A 28 4.73 15.52 -11.80
N SER A 29 5.83 15.60 -11.05
CA SER A 29 6.03 14.79 -9.84
C SER A 29 4.99 15.09 -8.75
N LEU A 30 4.65 16.37 -8.53
CA LEU A 30 3.62 16.77 -7.56
C LEU A 30 2.22 16.35 -7.99
N LEU A 31 1.92 16.37 -9.30
CA LEU A 31 0.67 15.87 -9.84
C LEU A 31 0.56 14.35 -9.64
N ASN A 32 1.63 13.60 -9.91
CA ASN A 32 1.67 12.14 -9.71
C ASN A 32 1.43 11.76 -8.24
N VAL A 33 2.03 12.48 -7.28
CA VAL A 33 1.80 12.23 -5.84
C VAL A 33 0.35 12.53 -5.45
N LYS A 34 -0.25 13.61 -5.96
CA LYS A 34 -1.66 13.92 -5.69
C LYS A 34 -2.60 12.86 -6.26
N GLN A 35 -2.31 12.34 -7.45
CA GLN A 35 -3.07 11.25 -8.06
C GLN A 35 -2.94 9.98 -7.23
N ALA A 36 -1.72 9.60 -6.81
CA ALA A 36 -1.49 8.45 -5.94
C ALA A 36 -2.27 8.52 -4.63
N ILE A 37 -2.31 9.69 -3.98
CA ILE A 37 -3.11 9.92 -2.76
C ILE A 37 -4.61 9.78 -3.05
N SER A 38 -5.08 10.22 -4.23
CA SER A 38 -6.48 10.08 -4.61
C SER A 38 -6.87 8.62 -4.81
N VAL A 39 -6.02 7.83 -5.45
CA VAL A 39 -6.23 6.38 -5.64
C VAL A 39 -6.19 5.65 -4.30
N GLU A 40 -5.22 5.96 -3.44
CA GLU A 40 -5.12 5.37 -2.10
C GLU A 40 -6.41 5.60 -1.29
N ARG A 41 -7.04 6.78 -1.39
CA ARG A 41 -8.32 7.04 -0.75
C ARG A 41 -9.42 6.09 -1.22
N LYS A 42 -9.53 5.86 -2.53
CA LYS A 42 -10.52 4.92 -3.08
C LYS A 42 -10.23 3.48 -2.63
N LEU A 43 -8.97 3.07 -2.63
CA LEU A 43 -8.56 1.74 -2.15
C LEU A 43 -8.91 1.54 -0.67
N ILE A 44 -8.77 2.58 0.16
CA ILE A 44 -9.21 2.54 1.56
C ILE A 44 -10.72 2.34 1.65
N ASP A 45 -11.51 3.00 0.81
CA ASP A 45 -12.97 2.84 0.78
C ASP A 45 -13.38 1.42 0.33
N TYR A 46 -12.73 0.87 -0.71
CA TYR A 46 -12.95 -0.52 -1.13
C TYR A 46 -12.56 -1.53 -0.06
N LEU A 47 -11.44 -1.29 0.64
CA LEU A 47 -11.02 -2.13 1.75
C LEU A 47 -12.03 -2.08 2.91
N ARG A 48 -12.63 -0.92 3.19
CA ARG A 48 -13.70 -0.80 4.19
C ARG A 48 -14.89 -1.66 3.82
N ILE A 49 -15.38 -1.57 2.57
CA ILE A 49 -16.50 -2.38 2.09
C ILE A 49 -16.18 -3.88 2.20
N TYR A 50 -14.96 -4.28 1.83
CA TYR A 50 -14.51 -5.67 1.99
C TYR A 50 -14.52 -6.12 3.45
N ILE A 51 -14.02 -5.29 4.38
CA ILE A 51 -14.06 -5.59 5.82
C ILE A 51 -15.50 -5.75 6.31
N ASP A 52 -16.42 -4.87 5.88
CA ASP A 52 -17.82 -4.92 6.28
C ASP A 52 -18.47 -6.24 5.80
N HIS A 53 -18.27 -6.64 4.54
CA HIS A 53 -18.79 -7.92 4.01
C HIS A 53 -18.16 -9.15 4.67
N GLU A 54 -16.85 -9.12 4.98
CA GLU A 54 -16.19 -10.19 5.73
C GLU A 54 -16.73 -10.30 7.16
N PHE A 55 -17.04 -9.16 7.77
CA PHE A 55 -17.62 -9.11 9.11
C PHE A 55 -19.04 -9.70 9.12
N GLU A 56 -19.89 -9.35 8.15
CA GLU A 56 -21.23 -9.92 8.00
C GLU A 56 -21.19 -11.44 7.83
N ARG A 57 -20.35 -11.94 6.91
CA ARG A 57 -20.15 -13.40 6.74
C ARG A 57 -19.71 -14.05 8.05
N LEU A 58 -18.77 -13.44 8.76
CA LEU A 58 -18.27 -13.97 10.03
C LEU A 58 -19.36 -13.99 11.10
N GLU A 59 -20.23 -12.99 11.16
CA GLU A 59 -21.38 -12.99 12.07
C GLU A 59 -22.34 -14.16 11.78
N ASP A 60 -22.64 -14.42 10.51
CA ASP A 60 -23.54 -15.51 10.14
C ASP A 60 -22.95 -16.89 10.47
N ILE A 61 -21.65 -17.08 10.24
CA ILE A 61 -20.94 -18.29 10.68
C ILE A 61 -20.98 -18.43 12.21
N LYS A 62 -20.77 -17.34 12.95
CA LYS A 62 -20.85 -17.34 14.43
C LYS A 62 -22.26 -17.69 14.92
N ARG A 63 -23.30 -17.13 14.31
CA ARG A 63 -24.71 -17.44 14.63
C ARG A 63 -25.02 -18.91 14.38
N PHE A 64 -24.57 -19.46 13.25
CA PHE A 64 -24.70 -20.88 12.94
C PHE A 64 -23.98 -21.76 13.97
N TYR A 65 -22.73 -21.42 14.29
CA TYR A 65 -21.94 -22.12 15.31
C TYR A 65 -22.64 -22.13 16.67
N ALA A 66 -23.11 -20.97 17.15
CA ALA A 66 -23.81 -20.85 18.43
C ALA A 66 -25.07 -21.75 18.44
N LYS A 67 -25.91 -21.64 17.41
CA LYS A 67 -27.11 -22.49 17.25
C LYS A 67 -26.77 -23.99 17.34
N VAL A 68 -25.73 -24.44 16.64
CA VAL A 68 -25.36 -25.87 16.63
C VAL A 68 -24.77 -26.30 17.98
N SER A 69 -23.93 -25.46 18.60
CA SER A 69 -23.29 -25.71 19.88
C SER A 69 -24.30 -25.83 21.02
N ASP A 70 -25.28 -24.92 21.06
CA ASP A 70 -26.33 -24.89 22.07
C ASP A 70 -27.20 -26.15 21.96
N LEU A 71 -27.67 -26.46 20.74
CA LEU A 71 -28.44 -27.68 20.47
C LEU A 71 -27.64 -28.95 20.84
N HIS A 72 -26.32 -28.95 20.63
CA HIS A 72 -25.50 -30.09 20.97
C HIS A 72 -25.30 -30.25 22.48
N THR A 73 -25.15 -29.14 23.19
CA THR A 73 -24.93 -29.15 24.64
C THR A 73 -26.23 -29.42 25.40
N GLU A 74 -27.37 -28.89 24.96
CA GLU A 74 -28.65 -29.02 25.64
C GLU A 74 -29.39 -30.31 25.30
N LEU A 75 -29.50 -30.68 24.02
CA LEU A 75 -30.33 -31.81 23.59
C LEU A 75 -29.57 -33.14 23.53
N TYR A 76 -28.33 -33.16 23.01
CA TYR A 76 -27.62 -34.43 22.77
C TYR A 76 -26.78 -34.91 23.94
N LYS A 77 -26.42 -34.04 24.89
CA LYS A 77 -25.84 -34.44 26.19
C LYS A 77 -26.89 -34.71 27.27
N GLY A 78 -28.16 -34.48 26.97
CA GLY A 78 -29.30 -34.76 27.84
C GLY A 78 -29.63 -36.26 27.96
N PRO A 79 -30.73 -36.61 28.66
CA PRO A 79 -31.13 -38.00 28.82
C PRO A 79 -31.43 -38.67 27.47
N ALA A 80 -31.11 -39.96 27.34
CA ALA A 80 -31.30 -40.75 26.11
C ALA A 80 -32.74 -40.71 25.55
N THR A 81 -33.72 -40.36 26.39
CA THR A 81 -35.13 -40.13 26.01
C THR A 81 -35.32 -38.96 25.04
N ALA A 82 -34.42 -37.95 25.04
CA ALA A 82 -34.46 -36.85 24.08
C ALA A 82 -34.13 -37.32 22.65
N MET A 83 -33.28 -38.35 22.50
CA MET A 83 -32.95 -38.94 21.20
C MET A 83 -34.05 -39.87 20.68
N ALA A 84 -34.93 -40.37 21.55
CA ALA A 84 -36.11 -41.14 21.16
C ALA A 84 -37.23 -40.25 20.56
N ASN A 85 -37.08 -38.91 20.62
CA ASN A 85 -38.01 -37.98 20.01
C ASN A 85 -37.76 -37.89 18.48
N PRO A 86 -38.71 -38.32 17.62
CA PRO A 86 -38.53 -38.30 16.17
C PRO A 86 -38.33 -36.88 15.60
N LEU A 87 -38.80 -35.83 16.29
CA LEU A 87 -38.56 -34.44 15.88
C LEU A 87 -37.10 -34.03 16.09
N VAL A 88 -36.47 -34.52 17.15
CA VAL A 88 -35.05 -34.27 17.44
C VAL A 88 -34.17 -34.98 16.40
N ALA A 89 -34.52 -36.22 16.06
CA ALA A 89 -33.85 -36.97 15.00
C ALA A 89 -34.01 -36.29 13.63
N PHE A 90 -35.24 -35.90 13.27
CA PHE A 90 -35.52 -35.22 12.00
C PHE A 90 -34.76 -33.90 11.87
N THR A 91 -34.78 -33.04 12.91
CA THR A 91 -34.09 -31.75 12.88
C THR A 91 -32.56 -31.89 12.82
N LEU A 92 -31.99 -32.91 13.47
CA LEU A 92 -30.58 -33.26 13.34
C LEU A 92 -30.24 -33.65 11.89
N ILE A 93 -31.00 -34.60 11.33
CA ILE A 93 -30.78 -35.08 9.95
C ILE A 93 -30.92 -33.92 8.96
N LYS A 94 -31.97 -33.11 9.09
CA LYS A 94 -32.17 -31.91 8.26
C LYS A 94 -30.95 -30.98 8.34
N ARG A 95 -30.47 -30.66 9.55
CA ARG A 95 -29.33 -29.76 9.72
C ARG A 95 -28.07 -30.32 9.07
N LEU A 96 -27.76 -31.60 9.27
CA LEU A 96 -26.60 -32.27 8.67
C LEU A 96 -26.70 -32.36 7.14
N HIS A 97 -27.90 -32.61 6.62
CA HIS A 97 -28.12 -32.78 5.18
C HIS A 97 -28.17 -31.46 4.41
N SER A 98 -28.68 -30.38 4.99
CA SER A 98 -28.87 -29.11 4.26
C SER A 98 -28.14 -27.91 4.87
N GLU A 99 -28.30 -27.67 6.18
CA GLU A 99 -27.81 -26.42 6.78
C GLU A 99 -26.27 -26.38 6.84
N TRP A 100 -25.62 -27.51 7.11
CA TRP A 100 -24.16 -27.61 7.09
C TRP A 100 -23.58 -27.42 5.68
N LEU A 101 -24.28 -27.87 4.63
CA LEU A 101 -23.83 -27.68 3.25
C LEU A 101 -23.77 -26.20 2.89
N ASN A 102 -24.72 -25.39 3.37
CA ASN A 102 -24.72 -23.95 3.14
C ASN A 102 -23.45 -23.28 3.69
N VAL A 103 -22.92 -23.74 4.82
CA VAL A 103 -21.69 -23.18 5.40
C VAL A 103 -20.45 -23.70 4.68
N VAL A 104 -20.40 -25.01 4.38
CA VAL A 104 -19.23 -25.66 3.77
C VAL A 104 -19.04 -25.26 2.30
N TYR A 105 -20.14 -25.12 1.56
CA TYR A 105 -20.15 -24.79 0.14
C TYR A 105 -20.55 -23.34 -0.13
N SER A 106 -20.55 -22.47 0.89
CA SER A 106 -20.73 -21.04 0.67
C SER A 106 -19.56 -20.50 -0.17
N ASN A 107 -19.92 -19.71 -1.18
CA ASN A 107 -18.96 -19.04 -2.05
C ASN A 107 -18.73 -17.57 -1.64
N GLU A 108 -19.34 -17.11 -0.54
CA GLU A 108 -19.30 -15.72 -0.09
C GLU A 108 -17.86 -15.22 0.13
N ALA A 109 -16.97 -16.07 0.65
CA ALA A 109 -15.56 -15.70 0.83
C ALA A 109 -14.83 -15.45 -0.50
N LEU A 110 -15.14 -16.26 -1.51
CA LEU A 110 -14.58 -16.08 -2.85
C LEU A 110 -15.15 -14.82 -3.50
N GLU A 111 -16.46 -14.60 -3.37
CA GLU A 111 -17.17 -13.45 -3.92
C GLU A 111 -16.68 -12.13 -3.31
N ASN A 112 -16.54 -12.06 -1.99
CA ASN A 112 -15.99 -10.88 -1.30
C ASN A 112 -14.57 -10.56 -1.78
N THR A 113 -13.72 -11.58 -1.88
CA THR A 113 -12.33 -11.42 -2.34
C THR A 113 -12.26 -11.02 -3.80
N GLN A 114 -13.14 -11.58 -4.64
CA GLN A 114 -13.23 -11.25 -6.06
C GLN A 114 -13.72 -9.81 -6.26
N ALA A 115 -14.71 -9.37 -5.49
CA ALA A 115 -15.19 -7.98 -5.52
C ALA A 115 -14.06 -6.99 -5.20
N LEU A 116 -13.28 -7.24 -4.13
CA LEU A 116 -12.12 -6.40 -3.79
C LEU A 116 -11.07 -6.39 -4.92
N ARG A 117 -10.80 -7.55 -5.51
CA ARG A 117 -9.85 -7.66 -6.62
C ARG A 117 -10.31 -6.84 -7.83
N SER A 118 -11.57 -6.97 -8.23
CA SER A 118 -12.13 -6.21 -9.35
C SER A 118 -12.08 -4.70 -9.10
N SER A 119 -12.42 -4.24 -7.89
CA SER A 119 -12.31 -2.82 -7.54
C SER A 119 -10.85 -2.30 -7.54
N TYR A 120 -9.87 -3.16 -7.22
CA TYR A 120 -8.45 -2.81 -7.37
C TYR A 120 -8.02 -2.71 -8.84
N GLU A 121 -8.45 -3.66 -9.67
CA GLU A 121 -8.14 -3.69 -11.12
C GLU A 121 -8.66 -2.43 -11.84
N GLU A 122 -9.78 -1.86 -11.40
CA GLU A 122 -10.30 -0.58 -11.92
C GLU A 122 -9.34 0.60 -11.71
N GLU A 123 -8.51 0.57 -10.67
CA GLU A 123 -7.58 1.64 -10.31
C GLU A 123 -6.14 1.35 -10.74
N GLU A 124 -5.86 0.17 -11.31
CA GLU A 124 -4.50 -0.28 -11.63
C GLU A 124 -3.76 0.66 -12.59
N ALA A 125 -4.50 1.30 -13.51
CA ALA A 125 -3.94 2.24 -14.47
C ALA A 125 -3.39 3.53 -13.83
N ASP A 126 -3.96 3.93 -12.69
CA ASP A 126 -3.61 5.18 -11.99
C ASP A 126 -2.59 4.94 -10.86
N LEU A 127 -2.23 3.68 -10.58
CA LEU A 127 -1.25 3.33 -9.56
C LEU A 127 0.20 3.61 -10.02
N PRO A 128 1.08 4.04 -9.09
CA PRO A 128 2.50 4.19 -9.38
C PRO A 128 3.12 2.87 -9.83
N LYS A 129 3.94 2.94 -10.87
CA LYS A 129 4.63 1.78 -11.42
C LYS A 129 5.96 1.55 -10.73
N LEU A 130 6.58 0.41 -11.03
CA LEU A 130 7.92 0.09 -10.51
C LEU A 130 8.97 1.16 -10.87
N GLU A 131 8.84 1.78 -12.04
CA GLU A 131 9.71 2.88 -12.49
C GLU A 131 9.60 4.12 -11.60
N ASP A 132 8.40 4.47 -11.12
CA ASP A 132 8.18 5.59 -10.21
C ASP A 132 8.84 5.32 -8.86
N LEU A 133 8.70 4.11 -8.33
CA LEU A 133 9.34 3.70 -7.08
C LEU A 133 10.88 3.73 -7.19
N GLN A 134 11.44 3.24 -8.29
CA GLN A 134 12.88 3.31 -8.57
C GLN A 134 13.35 4.76 -8.71
N GLY A 135 12.56 5.59 -9.40
CA GLY A 135 12.81 7.03 -9.57
C GLY A 135 12.87 7.75 -8.23
N ALA A 136 11.91 7.48 -7.33
CA ALA A 136 11.87 8.04 -5.99
C ALA A 136 13.09 7.63 -5.15
N ALA A 137 13.44 6.33 -5.13
CA ALA A 137 14.62 5.83 -4.42
C ALA A 137 15.92 6.48 -4.93
N LYS A 138 16.05 6.63 -6.25
CA LYS A 138 17.21 7.30 -6.86
C LYS A 138 17.24 8.80 -6.53
N GLY A 139 16.08 9.46 -6.52
CA GLY A 139 15.94 10.85 -6.08
C GLY A 139 16.45 11.04 -4.66
N LEU A 140 16.07 10.15 -3.73
CA LEU A 140 16.53 10.19 -2.34
C LEU A 140 18.05 10.01 -2.22
N MET A 141 18.63 9.04 -2.95
CA MET A 141 20.08 8.84 -2.99
C MET A 141 20.82 10.05 -3.58
N ARG A 142 20.28 10.65 -4.66
CA ARG A 142 20.84 11.87 -5.24
C ARG A 142 20.84 13.03 -4.24
N LEU A 143 19.77 13.21 -3.47
CA LEU A 143 19.72 14.22 -2.41
C LEU A 143 20.80 13.97 -1.35
N GLN A 144 20.96 12.71 -0.94
CA GLN A 144 21.99 12.32 0.01
C GLN A 144 23.41 12.58 -0.52
N ASP A 145 23.69 12.27 -1.79
CA ASP A 145 24.99 12.49 -2.44
C ASP A 145 25.29 13.99 -2.64
N VAL A 146 24.37 14.75 -3.25
CA VAL A 146 24.56 16.18 -3.58
C VAL A 146 24.68 17.02 -2.31
N TYR A 147 23.83 16.74 -1.33
CA TYR A 147 23.80 17.48 -0.06
C TYR A 147 24.59 16.80 1.05
N ALA A 148 25.40 15.79 0.75
CA ALA A 148 26.22 15.04 1.72
C ALA A 148 25.48 14.82 3.05
N LEU A 149 24.23 14.36 2.95
CA LEU A 149 23.33 14.24 4.10
C LEU A 149 23.80 13.11 5.00
N GLN A 150 23.67 13.32 6.32
CA GLN A 150 23.91 12.29 7.29
C GLN A 150 22.78 11.25 7.21
N VAL A 151 23.12 10.03 6.81
CA VAL A 151 22.16 8.92 6.65
C VAL A 151 21.34 8.70 7.92
N ALA A 152 21.97 8.73 9.09
CA ALA A 152 21.27 8.55 10.37
C ALA A 152 20.17 9.60 10.61
N SER A 153 20.38 10.85 10.18
CA SER A 153 19.37 11.90 10.27
C SER A 153 18.33 11.79 9.17
N LEU A 154 18.74 11.42 7.94
CA LEU A 154 17.84 11.22 6.82
C LEU A 154 16.80 10.14 7.10
N VAL A 155 17.20 9.03 7.70
CA VAL A 155 16.31 7.93 8.10
C VAL A 155 15.28 8.36 9.16
N ARG A 156 15.55 9.42 9.93
CA ARG A 156 14.59 10.03 10.86
C ARG A 156 13.72 11.11 10.21
N GLY A 157 13.86 11.34 8.91
CA GLY A 157 13.17 12.41 8.19
C GLY A 157 13.83 13.80 8.36
N CYS A 158 15.06 13.87 8.86
CA CYS A 158 15.79 15.12 9.06
C CYS A 158 16.92 15.28 8.02
N PHE A 159 16.87 16.35 7.21
CA PHE A 159 17.85 16.59 6.16
C PHE A 159 19.02 17.42 6.71
N GLN A 160 19.93 16.75 7.41
CA GLN A 160 21.11 17.34 8.05
C GLN A 160 22.41 16.96 7.35
N ARG A 161 23.39 17.88 7.33
CA ARG A 161 24.79 17.61 6.96
C ARG A 161 25.70 17.95 8.12
N VAL A 162 26.81 17.22 8.26
CA VAL A 162 27.86 17.55 9.24
C VAL A 162 28.88 18.50 8.62
N THR A 163 29.08 19.68 9.21
CA THR A 163 30.12 20.63 8.81
C THR A 163 30.91 21.05 10.04
N LYS A 164 32.25 20.91 10.00
CA LYS A 164 33.15 21.21 11.15
C LYS A 164 32.72 20.48 12.44
N GLY A 165 32.26 19.23 12.33
CA GLY A 165 31.82 18.40 13.46
C GLY A 165 30.46 18.78 14.06
N LYS A 166 29.75 19.76 13.50
CA LYS A 166 28.40 20.15 13.94
C LYS A 166 27.35 19.79 12.89
N PRO A 167 26.20 19.22 13.30
CA PRO A 167 25.08 19.01 12.40
C PRO A 167 24.48 20.37 12.02
N ILE A 168 24.17 20.54 10.74
CA ILE A 168 23.49 21.71 10.18
C ILE A 168 22.27 21.21 9.42
N ASP A 169 21.11 21.77 9.73
CA ASP A 169 19.89 21.49 9.00
C ASP A 169 19.93 22.17 7.63
N ILE A 170 19.75 21.38 6.56
CA ILE A 170 19.65 21.89 5.19
C ILE A 170 18.18 22.14 4.84
N TYR A 171 17.31 21.27 5.33
CA TYR A 171 15.88 21.35 5.11
C TYR A 171 15.14 20.74 6.31
N LEU A 172 14.12 21.45 6.81
CA LEU A 172 13.20 20.93 7.81
C LEU A 172 11.81 20.78 7.17
N PRO A 173 11.38 19.56 6.87
CA PRO A 173 10.01 19.34 6.43
C PRO A 173 9.03 19.64 7.59
N ALA A 174 7.84 20.13 7.26
CA ALA A 174 6.76 20.35 8.25
C ALA A 174 6.30 19.04 8.91
N VAL A 175 6.50 17.91 8.21
CA VAL A 175 6.18 16.56 8.69
C VAL A 175 7.42 15.68 8.50
N SER A 176 7.92 15.10 9.58
CA SER A 176 9.02 14.12 9.53
C SER A 176 8.45 12.71 9.47
N VAL A 177 8.77 11.98 8.40
CA VAL A 177 8.42 10.56 8.26
C VAL A 177 9.72 9.75 8.37
N PRO A 178 9.85 8.86 9.37
CA PRO A 178 11.02 8.00 9.48
C PRO A 178 10.94 6.83 8.50
N LEU A 179 12.09 6.36 8.04
CA LEU A 179 12.22 5.14 7.24
C LEU A 179 12.51 3.94 8.15
N SER A 180 11.86 2.82 7.87
CA SER A 180 12.15 1.54 8.53
C SER A 180 13.46 0.93 8.01
N GLY A 181 13.93 -0.14 8.68
CA GLY A 181 15.09 -0.92 8.19
C GLY A 181 14.85 -1.54 6.82
N ASP A 182 13.62 -2.00 6.57
CA ASP A 182 13.21 -2.59 5.29
C ASP A 182 13.18 -1.54 4.18
N ASP A 183 12.70 -0.33 4.48
CA ASP A 183 12.72 0.80 3.55
C ASP A 183 14.16 1.18 3.16
N CYS A 184 15.07 1.24 4.15
CA CYS A 184 16.48 1.53 3.90
C CYS A 184 17.13 0.48 3.00
N PHE A 185 16.84 -0.80 3.26
CA PHE A 185 17.30 -1.89 2.42
C PHE A 185 16.74 -1.80 1.00
N LEU A 186 15.45 -1.50 0.85
CA LEU A 186 14.78 -1.35 -0.43
C LEU A 186 15.37 -0.19 -1.24
N VAL A 187 15.59 0.97 -0.64
CA VAL A 187 16.25 2.12 -1.29
C VAL A 187 17.64 1.73 -1.80
N GLY A 188 18.44 1.03 -0.99
CA GLY A 188 19.76 0.53 -1.40
C GLY A 188 19.68 -0.48 -2.56
N LYS A 189 18.68 -1.37 -2.54
CA LYS A 189 18.46 -2.38 -3.58
C LYS A 189 18.00 -1.77 -4.90
N LEU A 190 17.10 -0.78 -4.86
CA LEU A 190 16.56 -0.13 -6.06
C LEU A 190 17.57 0.84 -6.69
N SER A 191 18.40 1.50 -5.88
CA SER A 191 19.43 2.42 -6.38
C SER A 191 20.66 1.70 -6.98
N SER A 192 21.03 0.53 -6.49
CA SER A 192 22.21 -0.23 -6.96
C SER A 192 22.02 -0.91 -8.32
N LYS A 193 20.80 -1.33 -8.67
CA LYS A 193 20.52 -2.06 -9.92
C LYS A 193 20.85 -1.29 -11.21
N ILE A 194 20.91 0.04 -11.17
CA ILE A 194 21.19 0.86 -12.37
C ILE A 194 22.69 1.01 -12.63
N LYS A 195 23.56 0.89 -11.61
CA LYS A 195 25.02 0.95 -11.83
C LYS A 195 25.51 -0.21 -12.72
N VAL A 196 24.82 -1.34 -12.70
CA VAL A 196 25.17 -2.53 -13.50
C VAL A 196 24.62 -2.44 -14.94
N ALA A 197 23.61 -1.61 -15.20
CA ALA A 197 23.00 -1.47 -16.53
C ALA A 197 23.65 -0.38 -17.41
N ILE A 198 24.61 0.39 -16.86
CA ILE A 198 25.30 1.50 -17.57
C ILE A 198 26.81 1.17 -17.74
N GLN A 199 27.22 -0.08 -17.49
CA GLN A 199 28.55 -0.61 -17.78
C GLN A 199 28.45 -1.73 -18.81
#